data_AF-A0A1U7VZD8-F1
#
_entry.id   AF-A0A1U7VZD8-F1
#
_cell.length_a   1.000
_cell.length_b   1.000
_cell.length_c   1.000
_cell.angle_alpha   90.00
_cell.angle_beta   90.00
_cell.angle_gamma   90.00
#
_symmetry.space_group_name_H-M   'P 1'
#
loop_
_entity.id
_entity.type
_entity.pdbx_description
1 polymer ?
#
loop_
_entity_poly.entity_id
_entity_poly.type
_entity_poly.pdbx_seq_one_letter_code
_entity_poly.pdbx_strand_id
1 'polypeptide(L)'
;MGGRLAMEMFPKKIAAAVFVAAYMPGPDFPFSHITQQSNQGSDFLKDNKYKYDNGTDKPPTAVYFGSNFLSSKMYQYSRAEDMILASLLMRHTPMFHDPEVLKEVELTKEKYGSIPRVYIMCSQDLSMKADVQRWMIDKNPPQYV
;
A
#
# COMPACT_ATOMS: atom_id res chain seq x y z
N MET A 1 -1.82 -5.92 -0.44
CA MET A 1 -1.82 -6.77 -1.66
C MET A 1 -3.12 -7.55 -1.83
N GLY A 2 -3.73 -8.12 -0.78
CA GLY A 2 -4.93 -8.98 -0.92
C GLY A 2 -6.17 -8.35 -1.58
N GLY A 3 -6.44 -7.06 -1.35
CA GLY A 3 -7.65 -6.40 -1.88
C GLY A 3 -7.77 -6.44 -3.41
N ARG A 4 -6.71 -6.09 -4.14
CA ARG A 4 -6.72 -6.11 -5.62
C ARG A 4 -6.85 -7.53 -6.20
N LEU A 5 -6.27 -8.53 -5.51
CA LEU A 5 -6.38 -9.92 -5.93
C LEU A 5 -7.81 -10.43 -5.72
N ALA A 6 -8.45 -10.08 -4.59
CA ALA A 6 -9.85 -10.41 -4.36
C ALA A 6 -10.77 -9.79 -5.43
N MET A 7 -10.48 -8.55 -5.84
CA MET A 7 -11.15 -7.87 -6.95
C MET A 7 -10.99 -8.61 -8.28
N GLU A 8 -9.78 -9.07 -8.59
CA GLU A 8 -9.53 -9.84 -9.81
C GLU A 8 -10.18 -11.24 -9.78
N MET A 9 -10.15 -11.93 -8.64
CA MET A 9 -10.69 -13.29 -8.51
C MET A 9 -12.22 -13.35 -8.37
N PHE A 10 -12.82 -12.35 -7.72
CA PHE A 10 -14.25 -12.36 -7.36
C PHE A 10 -15.00 -11.08 -7.73
N PRO A 11 -14.88 -10.56 -8.96
CA PRO A 11 -15.45 -9.26 -9.32
C PRO A 11 -16.97 -9.20 -9.14
N LYS A 12 -17.67 -10.30 -9.39
CA LYS A 12 -19.13 -10.40 -9.24
C LYS A 12 -19.62 -10.46 -7.79
N LYS A 13 -18.72 -10.62 -6.82
CA LYS A 13 -19.04 -10.68 -5.38
C LYS A 13 -18.76 -9.36 -4.65
N ILE A 14 -18.26 -8.35 -5.36
CA ILE A 14 -17.83 -7.08 -4.78
C ILE A 14 -18.67 -5.98 -5.40
N ALA A 15 -19.53 -5.36 -4.58
CA ALA A 15 -20.38 -4.26 -5.03
C ALA A 15 -19.56 -2.99 -5.32
N ALA A 16 -18.55 -2.71 -4.49
CA ALA A 16 -17.60 -1.63 -4.68
C ALA A 16 -16.30 -1.92 -3.90
N ALA A 17 -15.19 -1.33 -4.36
CA ALA A 17 -13.91 -1.34 -3.65
C ALA A 17 -13.54 0.06 -3.19
N VAL A 18 -13.31 0.23 -1.89
CA VAL A 18 -12.93 1.52 -1.29
C VAL A 18 -11.45 1.48 -0.90
N PHE A 19 -10.69 2.41 -1.47
CA PHE A 19 -9.26 2.59 -1.20
C PHE A 19 -9.10 3.81 -0.29
N VAL A 20 -8.61 3.65 0.93
CA VAL A 20 -8.40 4.76 1.88
C VAL A 20 -6.91 5.02 2.02
N ALA A 21 -6.43 6.14 1.44
CA ALA A 21 -5.00 6.48 1.36
C ALA A 21 -4.11 5.27 0.99
N ALA A 22 -4.60 4.44 0.07
CA ALA A 22 -4.03 3.14 -0.24
C ALA A 22 -3.42 3.12 -1.64
N TYR A 23 -2.49 2.22 -1.88
CA TYR A 23 -2.01 1.96 -3.23
C TYR A 23 -3.11 1.34 -4.09
N MET A 24 -3.41 1.99 -5.21
CA MET A 24 -4.44 1.56 -6.16
C MET A 24 -3.81 1.32 -7.55
N PRO A 25 -3.14 0.17 -7.76
CA PRO A 25 -2.64 -0.22 -9.08
C PRO A 25 -3.81 -0.52 -10.02
N GLY A 26 -3.54 -0.49 -11.33
CA GLY A 26 -4.51 -0.81 -12.37
C GLY A 26 -3.91 -1.69 -13.46
N PRO A 27 -4.73 -2.15 -14.42
CA PRO A 27 -4.30 -2.99 -15.54
C PRO A 27 -3.14 -2.38 -16.33
N ASP A 28 -3.22 -1.07 -16.60
CA ASP A 28 -2.19 -0.32 -17.34
C ASP A 28 -1.27 0.49 -16.40
N PHE A 29 -1.36 0.25 -15.09
CA PHE A 29 -0.66 1.01 -14.05
C PHE A 29 -0.13 0.08 -12.95
N PRO A 30 1.02 -0.58 -13.18
CA PRO A 30 1.50 -1.66 -12.33
C PRO A 30 1.97 -1.15 -10.97
N PHE A 31 1.90 -2.03 -9.97
CA PHE A 31 2.29 -1.72 -8.61
C PHE A 31 3.76 -1.30 -8.47
N SER A 32 4.64 -1.82 -9.32
CA SER A 32 6.06 -1.46 -9.35
C SER A 32 6.27 0.04 -9.55
N HIS A 33 5.53 0.65 -10.48
CA HIS A 33 5.59 2.10 -10.74
C HIS A 33 5.20 2.90 -9.50
N ILE A 34 4.16 2.46 -8.78
CA ILE A 34 3.70 3.10 -7.55
C ILE A 34 4.76 3.03 -6.45
N THR A 35 5.37 1.86 -6.25
CA THR A 35 6.42 1.68 -5.23
C THR A 35 7.68 2.47 -5.54
N GLN A 36 8.03 2.63 -6.83
CA GLN A 36 9.19 3.42 -7.23
C GLN A 36 8.98 4.91 -6.94
N GLN A 37 7.78 5.44 -7.21
CA GLN A 37 7.46 6.85 -6.95
C GLN A 37 7.33 7.15 -5.45
N SER A 38 6.66 6.28 -4.69
CA SER A 38 6.41 6.48 -3.24
C SER A 38 7.67 6.42 -2.38
N ASN A 39 8.69 5.64 -2.79
CA ASN A 39 9.91 5.48 -2.03
C ASN A 39 10.98 6.58 -2.28
N GLN A 40 10.72 7.55 -3.15
CA GLN A 40 11.65 8.66 -3.39
C GLN A 40 11.74 9.58 -2.15
N GLY A 41 12.91 9.62 -1.51
CA GLY A 41 13.19 10.52 -0.37
C GLY A 41 12.90 9.96 1.03
N SER A 42 13.00 8.64 1.21
CA SER A 42 12.53 7.92 2.41
C SER A 42 13.52 7.82 3.57
N ASP A 43 14.11 8.94 4.02
CA ASP A 43 15.02 8.95 5.18
C ASP A 43 14.33 8.51 6.50
N PHE A 44 13.01 8.55 6.56
CA PHE A 44 12.19 8.17 7.71
C PHE A 44 11.99 6.66 7.88
N LEU A 45 12.46 5.82 6.95
CA LEU A 45 12.39 4.36 7.07
C LEU A 45 13.55 3.76 7.88
N LYS A 46 14.43 4.60 8.45
CA LYS A 46 15.70 4.16 9.05
C LYS A 46 15.55 3.34 10.33
N ASP A 47 14.46 3.51 11.10
CA ASP A 47 14.19 2.69 12.29
C ASP A 47 13.31 1.46 12.02
N ASN A 48 12.81 1.31 10.79
CA ASN A 48 12.13 0.08 10.38
C ASN A 48 13.13 -1.07 10.32
N LYS A 49 12.69 -2.25 10.77
CA LYS A 49 13.47 -3.48 10.74
C LYS A 49 13.01 -4.36 9.61
N TYR A 50 13.96 -4.96 8.90
CA TYR A 50 13.69 -5.82 7.75
C TYR A 50 14.14 -7.24 8.03
N LYS A 51 13.33 -8.22 7.58
CA LYS A 51 13.70 -9.63 7.55
C LYS A 51 14.15 -10.04 6.16
N TYR A 52 15.07 -10.99 6.12
CA TYR A 52 15.69 -11.50 4.89
C TYR A 52 15.69 -13.03 4.92
N ASP A 53 14.50 -13.62 5.05
CA ASP A 53 14.37 -15.08 5.25
C ASP A 53 14.88 -15.88 4.03
N ASN A 54 14.98 -15.25 2.86
CA ASN A 54 15.48 -15.84 1.62
C ASN A 54 16.98 -15.61 1.35
N GLY A 55 17.70 -14.97 2.28
CA GLY A 55 19.11 -14.55 2.13
C GLY A 55 19.28 -13.03 2.14
N THR A 56 20.38 -12.54 2.70
CA THR A 56 20.67 -11.09 2.83
C THR A 56 21.08 -10.43 1.51
N ASP A 57 21.42 -11.23 0.51
CA ASP A 57 21.68 -10.84 -0.87
C ASP A 57 20.38 -10.61 -1.69
N LYS A 58 19.22 -11.00 -1.14
CA LYS A 58 17.91 -10.85 -1.78
C LYS A 58 17.09 -9.72 -1.16
N PRO A 59 16.00 -9.26 -1.82
CA PRO A 59 15.10 -8.28 -1.23
C PRO A 59 14.50 -8.75 0.11
N PRO A 60 14.19 -7.81 1.02
CA PRO A 60 13.60 -8.16 2.32
C PRO A 60 12.23 -8.84 2.16
N THR A 61 11.99 -9.86 2.98
CA THR A 61 10.77 -10.70 2.97
C THR A 61 9.66 -10.11 3.85
N ALA A 62 10.01 -9.31 4.86
CA ALA A 62 9.06 -8.64 5.72
C ALA A 62 9.65 -7.36 6.34
N VAL A 63 8.77 -6.45 6.74
CA VAL A 63 9.11 -5.22 7.47
C VAL A 63 8.40 -5.18 8.81
N TYR A 64 9.09 -4.70 9.83
CA TYR A 64 8.53 -4.29 11.12
C TYR A 64 8.73 -2.79 11.26
N PHE A 65 7.62 -2.06 11.42
CA PHE A 65 7.65 -0.61 11.52
C PHE A 65 8.20 -0.15 12.87
N GLY A 66 9.19 0.72 12.84
CA GLY A 66 9.81 1.27 14.03
C GLY A 66 8.93 2.33 14.71
N SER A 67 9.20 2.61 15.99
CA SER A 67 8.40 3.53 16.80
C SER A 67 8.44 4.97 16.29
N ASN A 68 9.58 5.42 15.74
CA ASN A 68 9.71 6.77 15.20
C ASN A 68 8.94 6.90 13.89
N PHE A 69 8.99 5.88 13.03
CA PHE A 69 8.16 5.85 11.82
C PHE A 69 6.66 5.87 12.17
N LEU A 70 6.22 5.00 13.10
CA LEU A 70 4.82 4.95 13.51
C LEU A 70 4.34 6.30 14.06
N SER A 71 5.07 6.87 15.03
CA SER A 71 4.65 8.13 15.68
C SER A 71 4.71 9.34 14.75
N SER A 72 5.72 9.44 13.87
CA SER A 72 5.92 10.65 13.06
C SER A 72 5.27 10.61 11.67
N LYS A 73 4.87 9.43 11.18
CA LYS A 73 4.33 9.26 9.82
C LYS A 73 2.98 8.58 9.71
N MET A 74 2.64 7.69 10.64
CA MET A 74 1.40 6.91 10.60
C MET A 74 0.36 7.40 11.62
N TYR A 75 0.79 7.74 12.84
CA TYR A 75 -0.05 8.09 13.99
C TYR A 75 0.15 9.53 14.48
N GLN A 76 0.77 10.40 13.66
CA GLN A 76 1.11 11.77 14.03
C GLN A 76 -0.09 12.65 14.40
N TYR A 77 -1.29 12.30 13.92
CA TYR A 77 -2.55 12.98 14.24
C TYR A 77 -3.51 12.11 15.06
N SER A 78 -3.05 10.93 15.51
CA SER A 78 -3.82 10.03 16.37
C SER A 78 -3.59 10.38 17.84
N ARG A 79 -4.42 9.84 18.73
CA ARG A 79 -4.17 9.99 20.17
C ARG A 79 -3.00 9.12 20.60
N ALA A 80 -2.41 9.45 21.75
CA ALA A 80 -1.27 8.70 22.27
C ALA A 80 -1.62 7.23 22.55
N GLU A 81 -2.86 6.96 22.99
CA GLU A 81 -3.39 5.63 23.26
C GLU A 81 -3.41 4.76 21.99
N ASP A 82 -3.73 5.34 20.83
CA ASP A 82 -3.73 4.63 19.55
C ASP A 82 -2.31 4.25 19.13
N MET A 83 -1.32 5.12 19.39
CA MET A 83 0.10 4.80 19.15
C MET A 83 0.55 3.65 20.05
N ILE A 84 0.24 3.71 21.34
CA ILE A 84 0.59 2.65 22.30
C ILE A 84 -0.03 1.33 21.85
N LEU A 85 -1.33 1.32 21.55
CA LEU A 85 -2.03 0.14 21.05
C LEU A 85 -1.38 -0.41 19.77
N ALA A 86 -1.06 0.46 18.80
CA ALA A 86 -0.39 0.06 17.58
C ALA A 86 0.96 -0.60 17.87
N SER A 87 1.80 0.00 18.72
CA SER A 87 3.12 -0.54 19.08
C SER A 87 3.04 -1.92 19.74
N LEU A 88 1.98 -2.20 20.51
CA LEU A 88 1.76 -3.49 21.16
C LEU A 88 1.26 -4.57 20.18
N LEU A 89 0.50 -4.17 19.16
CA LEU A 89 -0.10 -5.08 18.19
C LEU A 89 0.71 -5.24 16.91
N MET A 90 1.71 -4.38 16.67
CA MET A 90 2.52 -4.43 15.46
C MET A 90 3.23 -5.77 15.31
N ARG A 91 3.13 -6.33 14.10
CA ARG A 91 3.81 -7.54 13.67
C ARG A 91 4.59 -7.28 12.40
N HIS A 92 5.51 -8.19 12.09
CA HIS A 92 6.18 -8.17 10.79
C HIS A 92 5.13 -8.31 9.68
N THR A 93 5.13 -7.34 8.77
CA THR A 93 4.27 -7.32 7.59
C THR A 93 5.03 -7.92 6.42
N PRO A 94 4.51 -8.97 5.76
CA PRO A 94 5.13 -9.54 4.57
C PRO A 94 5.30 -8.48 3.48
N MET A 95 6.47 -8.47 2.86
CA MET A 95 6.77 -7.64 1.71
C MET A 95 6.91 -8.52 0.47
N PHE A 96 6.23 -8.11 -0.59
CA PHE A 96 6.16 -8.86 -1.84
C PHE A 96 6.92 -8.08 -2.91
N HIS A 97 8.25 -8.15 -2.84
CA HIS A 97 9.16 -7.53 -3.81
C HIS A 97 9.56 -8.47 -4.93
N ASP A 98 9.23 -9.75 -4.81
CA ASP A 98 9.51 -10.75 -5.83
C ASP A 98 8.72 -10.41 -7.11
N PRO A 99 9.39 -10.14 -8.24
CA PRO A 99 8.75 -9.87 -9.52
C PRO A 99 7.82 -11.00 -9.97
N GLU A 100 8.08 -12.25 -9.60
CA GLU A 100 7.20 -13.38 -9.95
C GLU A 100 5.90 -13.33 -9.15
N VAL A 101 5.97 -13.03 -7.85
CA VAL A 101 4.78 -12.80 -7.00
C VAL A 101 4.01 -11.54 -7.41
N LEU A 102 4.71 -10.54 -7.95
CA LEU A 102 4.08 -9.35 -8.51
C LEU A 102 3.42 -9.60 -9.87
N LYS A 103 3.95 -10.54 -10.68
CA LYS A 103 3.36 -11.00 -11.95
C LYS A 103 2.12 -11.87 -11.75
N GLU A 104 2.00 -12.59 -10.63
CA GLU A 104 0.85 -13.45 -10.34
C GLU A 104 -0.50 -12.71 -10.25
N VAL A 105 -0.51 -11.37 -10.28
CA VAL A 105 -1.76 -10.58 -10.24
C VAL A 105 -1.76 -9.52 -11.34
N GLU A 106 -1.72 -9.96 -12.60
CA GLU A 106 -2.14 -9.12 -13.72
C GLU A 106 -3.61 -8.73 -13.53
N LEU A 107 -3.84 -7.45 -13.25
CA LEU A 107 -5.18 -6.90 -13.10
C LEU A 107 -5.78 -6.72 -14.50
N THR A 108 -7.03 -7.15 -14.69
CA THR A 108 -7.71 -7.05 -15.98
C THR A 108 -8.77 -5.96 -15.96
N LYS A 109 -9.08 -5.39 -17.12
CA LYS A 109 -10.17 -4.41 -17.26
C LYS A 109 -11.53 -5.07 -17.05
N GLU A 110 -11.65 -6.32 -17.46
CA GLU A 110 -12.87 -7.12 -17.44
C GLU A 110 -13.25 -7.61 -16.04
N LYS A 111 -12.26 -7.81 -15.15
CA LYS A 111 -12.50 -8.23 -13.76
C LYS A 111 -12.23 -7.09 -12.80
N TYR A 112 -10.99 -6.84 -12.40
CA TYR A 112 -10.65 -5.76 -11.46
C TYR A 112 -11.25 -4.41 -11.90
N GLY A 113 -11.14 -4.07 -13.18
CA GLY A 113 -11.63 -2.81 -13.75
C GLY A 113 -13.16 -2.69 -13.82
N SER A 114 -13.89 -3.80 -13.74
CA SER A 114 -15.36 -3.81 -13.79
C SER A 114 -16.02 -3.35 -12.47
N ILE A 115 -15.27 -3.39 -11.36
CA ILE A 115 -15.79 -3.07 -10.03
C ILE A 115 -15.79 -1.55 -9.85
N PRO A 116 -16.88 -0.95 -9.33
CA PRO A 116 -16.87 0.44 -8.90
C PRO A 116 -15.82 0.69 -7.81
N ARG A 117 -14.96 1.68 -8.00
CA ARG A 117 -13.89 2.07 -7.09
C ARG A 117 -14.15 3.44 -6.51
N VAL A 118 -13.92 3.57 -5.21
CA VAL A 118 -13.93 4.83 -4.46
C VAL A 118 -12.54 5.02 -3.88
N TYR A 119 -12.00 6.24 -3.95
CA TYR A 119 -10.71 6.56 -3.34
C TYR A 119 -10.86 7.67 -2.30
N ILE A 120 -10.71 7.34 -1.03
CA ILE A 120 -10.73 8.33 0.05
C ILE A 120 -9.30 8.85 0.26
N MET A 121 -9.10 10.12 -0.09
CA MET A 121 -7.83 10.81 0.12
C MET A 121 -7.61 11.23 1.57
N CYS A 122 -6.38 11.07 2.06
CA CYS A 122 -5.93 11.63 3.33
C CYS A 122 -4.87 12.72 3.06
N SER A 123 -5.29 13.99 3.02
CA SER A 123 -4.42 15.11 2.61
C SER A 123 -3.23 15.36 3.55
N GLN A 124 -3.34 14.95 4.81
CA GLN A 124 -2.31 15.10 5.83
C GLN A 124 -1.55 13.79 6.13
N ASP A 125 -1.71 12.77 5.27
CA ASP A 125 -0.94 11.53 5.37
C ASP A 125 0.54 11.79 5.06
N LEU A 126 1.40 11.45 6.02
CA LEU A 126 2.85 11.61 5.91
C LEU A 126 3.57 10.31 5.54
N SER A 127 2.87 9.18 5.55
CA SER A 127 3.34 7.88 5.07
C SER A 127 3.13 7.73 3.55
N MET A 128 2.03 8.29 3.04
CA MET A 128 1.72 8.39 1.62
C MET A 128 1.26 9.82 1.30
N LYS A 129 2.20 10.65 0.87
CA LYS A 129 1.95 12.07 0.62
C LYS A 129 0.79 12.29 -0.38
N ALA A 130 0.07 13.39 -0.19
CA ALA A 130 -1.13 13.70 -0.98
C ALA A 130 -0.85 13.85 -2.50
N ASP A 131 0.34 14.30 -2.88
CA ASP A 131 0.78 14.36 -4.29
C ASP A 131 0.90 12.96 -4.92
N VAL A 132 1.42 11.99 -4.18
CA VAL A 132 1.47 10.58 -4.61
C VAL A 132 0.05 10.02 -4.74
N GLN A 133 -0.85 10.31 -3.79
CA GLN A 133 -2.25 9.89 -3.87
C GLN A 133 -2.95 10.48 -5.11
N ARG A 134 -2.82 11.80 -5.37
CA ARG A 134 -3.39 12.45 -6.56
C ARG A 134 -2.83 11.87 -7.84
N TRP A 135 -1.51 11.69 -7.93
CA TRP A 135 -0.87 11.09 -9.09
C TRP A 135 -1.41 9.68 -9.37
N MET A 136 -1.64 8.85 -8.33
CA MET A 136 -2.25 7.53 -8.53
C MET A 136 -3.69 7.61 -9.03
N ILE A 137 -4.49 8.56 -8.50
CA ILE A 137 -5.86 8.81 -8.96
C ILE A 137 -5.84 9.22 -10.44
N ASP A 138 -4.95 10.12 -10.85
CA ASP A 138 -4.83 10.57 -12.24
C ASP A 138 -4.44 9.44 -13.19
N LYS A 139 -3.53 8.55 -12.75
CA LYS A 139 -3.05 7.41 -13.57
C LYS A 139 -4.03 6.24 -13.63
N ASN A 140 -4.89 6.10 -12.63
CA ASN A 140 -5.84 5.01 -12.53
C ASN A 140 -7.18 5.50 -11.94
N PRO A 141 -7.97 6.27 -12.71
CA PRO A 141 -9.13 6.97 -12.16
C PRO A 141 -10.18 6.03 -11.52
N PRO A 142 -10.57 6.27 -10.26
CA PRO A 142 -11.72 5.62 -9.64
C PRO A 142 -13.01 6.32 -10.10
N GLN A 143 -14.15 5.71 -9.82
CA GLN A 143 -15.47 6.29 -10.11
C GLN A 143 -15.78 7.45 -9.16
N TYR A 144 -15.26 7.41 -7.93
CA TYR A 144 -15.45 8.45 -6.92
C TYR A 144 -14.15 8.71 -6.15
N VAL A 145 -13.95 9.96 -5.76
CA VAL A 145 -12.86 10.43 -4.89
C VAL A 145 -13.47 11.21 -3.73
#